data_AF-A0A9N9HLI7-F1
#
_entry.id   AF-A0A9N9HLI7-F1
#
_cell.length_a   1.000
_cell.length_b   1.000
_cell.length_c   1.000
_cell.angle_alpha   90.00
_cell.angle_beta   90.00
_cell.angle_gamma   90.00
#
_symmetry.space_group_name_H-M   'P 1'
#
loop_
_entity.id
_entity.type
_entity.pdbx_description
1 polymer ?
#
loop_
_entity_poly.entity_id
_entity_poly.type
_entity_poly.pdbx_seq_one_letter_code
_entity_poly.pdbx_strand_id
1 'polypeptide(L)'
;MNNFNKFTITLVREQPPPNTIWFYNRNEDYYEFTNFKEGFQISASLGEISELHKELYEVKIWPTSEHLFQAAKFKEHHPEIVDQIRRCRSPRDALNLARMNQSLVDPNWQDNNVKVMKWV
;
A
#
# COMPACT_ATOMS: atom_id res chain seq x y z
N MET A 1 -13.64 -55.33 -0.63
CA MET A 1 -12.93 -54.65 -1.73
C MET A 1 -13.64 -53.33 -2.00
N ASN A 2 -13.13 -52.21 -1.49
CA ASN A 2 -13.62 -50.87 -1.86
C ASN A 2 -12.43 -50.08 -2.38
N ASN A 3 -12.43 -49.85 -3.69
CA ASN A 3 -11.37 -49.20 -4.42
C ASN A 3 -11.64 -47.68 -4.42
N PHE A 4 -11.12 -46.96 -3.43
CA PHE A 4 -11.15 -45.50 -3.44
C PHE A 4 -10.01 -44.97 -4.30
N ASN A 5 -10.33 -44.59 -5.53
CA ASN A 5 -9.45 -43.81 -6.39
C ASN A 5 -9.18 -42.45 -5.71
N LYS A 6 -7.96 -42.27 -5.21
CA LYS A 6 -7.43 -40.96 -4.83
C LYS A 6 -7.25 -40.13 -6.10
N PHE A 7 -8.16 -39.20 -6.34
CA PHE A 7 -7.93 -38.13 -7.31
C PHE A 7 -6.91 -37.16 -6.69
N THR A 8 -5.64 -37.31 -7.08
CA THR A 8 -4.60 -36.32 -6.83
C THR A 8 -4.87 -35.15 -7.77
N ILE A 9 -5.53 -34.10 -7.27
CA ILE A 9 -5.61 -32.83 -8.00
C ILE A 9 -4.22 -32.21 -7.94
N THR A 10 -3.42 -32.47 -8.96
CA THR A 10 -2.21 -31.69 -9.22
C THR A 10 -2.66 -30.28 -9.57
N LEU A 11 -2.52 -29.34 -8.62
CA LEU A 11 -2.63 -27.91 -8.89
C LEU A 11 -1.50 -27.53 -9.85
N VAL A 12 -1.72 -27.72 -11.14
CA VAL A 12 -0.86 -27.15 -12.17
C VAL A 12 -1.06 -25.65 -12.08
N ARG A 13 -0.11 -24.94 -11.46
CA ARG A 13 -0.06 -23.48 -11.59
C ARG A 13 0.04 -23.18 -13.08
N GLU A 14 -0.95 -22.48 -13.62
CA GLU A 14 -0.89 -21.98 -14.98
C GLU A 14 0.42 -21.23 -15.16
N GLN A 15 1.17 -21.59 -16.20
CA GLN A 15 2.36 -20.85 -16.58
C GLN A 15 1.90 -19.46 -17.01
N PRO A 16 2.54 -18.39 -16.53
CA PRO A 16 2.13 -17.05 -16.88
C PRO A 16 2.35 -16.84 -18.39
N PRO A 17 1.68 -15.84 -19.00
CA PRO A 17 1.90 -15.49 -20.41
C PRO A 17 3.39 -15.24 -20.71
N PRO A 18 3.83 -15.46 -21.96
CA PRO A 18 5.16 -15.03 -22.41
C PRO A 18 5.40 -13.55 -22.09
N ASN A 19 6.65 -13.20 -21.76
CA ASN A 19 7.09 -11.85 -21.35
C ASN A 19 6.53 -11.37 -19.99
N THR A 20 6.13 -12.29 -19.11
CA THR A 20 5.77 -11.93 -17.73
C THR A 20 7.01 -11.49 -16.94
N ILE A 21 6.93 -10.31 -16.33
CA ILE A 21 7.93 -9.81 -15.39
C ILE A 21 7.50 -10.23 -13.97
N TRP A 22 8.36 -10.97 -13.29
CA TRP A 22 8.21 -11.28 -11.87
C TRP A 22 9.01 -10.25 -11.07
N PHE A 23 8.34 -9.47 -10.24
CA PHE A 23 8.98 -8.44 -9.42
C PHE A 23 8.36 -8.45 -8.03
N TYR A 24 9.09 -8.84 -6.98
CA TYR A 24 8.66 -8.74 -5.58
C TYR A 24 9.80 -9.01 -4.59
N ASN A 25 10.86 -9.67 -5.03
CA ASN A 25 12.01 -9.98 -4.20
C ASN A 25 12.96 -8.78 -4.11
N ARG A 26 13.23 -8.30 -2.89
CA ARG A 26 14.00 -7.08 -2.62
C ARG A 26 15.38 -7.03 -3.28
N ASN A 27 15.99 -8.20 -3.47
CA ASN A 27 17.35 -8.34 -3.98
C ASN A 27 17.40 -8.83 -5.44
N GLU A 28 16.27 -8.79 -6.14
CA GLU A 28 16.14 -9.18 -7.54
C GLU A 28 15.76 -7.98 -8.41
N ASP A 29 15.91 -8.16 -9.72
CA ASP A 29 15.58 -7.14 -10.70
C ASP A 29 14.11 -6.70 -10.59
N TYR A 30 13.86 -5.46 -11.00
CA TYR A 30 12.52 -4.87 -11.08
C TYR A 30 11.81 -4.65 -9.74
N TYR A 31 12.47 -4.87 -8.59
CA TYR A 31 11.89 -4.59 -7.27
C TYR A 31 11.47 -3.11 -7.10
N GLU A 32 12.02 -2.20 -7.89
CA GLU A 32 11.59 -0.81 -8.00
C GLU A 32 10.14 -0.61 -8.46
N PHE A 33 9.52 -1.61 -9.08
CA PHE A 33 8.10 -1.57 -9.41
C PHE A 33 7.20 -1.87 -8.20
N THR A 34 7.76 -2.25 -7.06
CA THR A 34 7.00 -2.39 -5.82
C THR A 34 6.81 -1.04 -5.14
N ASN A 35 5.68 -0.86 -4.47
CA ASN A 35 5.44 0.30 -3.61
C ASN A 35 6.22 0.30 -2.29
N PHE A 36 6.96 -0.79 -2.02
CA PHE A 36 7.88 -0.95 -0.89
C PHE A 36 9.33 -0.55 -1.24
N LYS A 37 9.59 -0.09 -2.46
CA LYS A 37 10.92 0.38 -2.84
C LYS A 37 11.26 1.68 -2.10
N GLU A 38 12.35 1.63 -1.36
CA GLU A 38 12.95 2.79 -0.69
C GLU A 38 13.91 3.52 -1.65
N GLY A 39 14.19 4.79 -1.36
CA GLY A 39 15.10 5.63 -2.16
C GLY A 39 14.41 6.46 -3.25
N PHE A 40 13.11 6.29 -3.45
CA PHE A 40 12.29 7.07 -4.37
C PHE A 40 11.24 7.85 -3.58
N GLN A 41 11.68 8.97 -3.00
CA GLN A 41 10.81 9.80 -2.20
C GLN A 41 9.75 10.49 -3.07
N ILE A 42 8.56 10.67 -2.51
CA ILE A 42 7.44 11.34 -3.17
C ILE A 42 7.17 12.65 -2.45
N SER A 43 7.09 13.75 -3.20
CA SER A 43 6.67 15.05 -2.69
C SER A 43 5.21 15.27 -3.03
N ALA A 44 4.33 15.13 -2.04
CA ALA A 44 2.88 15.21 -2.26
C ALA A 44 2.16 15.77 -1.03
N SER A 45 1.03 16.44 -1.28
CA SER A 45 0.02 16.78 -0.28
C SER A 45 -1.08 15.71 -0.32
N LEU A 46 -1.64 15.34 0.84
CA LEU A 46 -2.74 14.36 0.92
C LEU A 46 -4.14 15.01 0.89
N GLY A 47 -4.23 16.34 0.95
CA GLY A 47 -5.50 17.06 0.99
C GLY A 47 -5.90 17.64 -0.38
N GLU A 48 -7.17 17.47 -0.75
CA GLU A 48 -7.90 18.45 -1.59
C GLU A 48 -8.55 19.47 -0.66
N ILE A 49 -8.92 20.68 -1.17
CA ILE A 49 -9.40 21.85 -0.38
C ILE A 49 -10.64 21.52 0.49
N SER A 50 -10.43 20.88 1.63
CA SER A 50 -11.20 20.87 2.87
C SER A 50 -10.86 22.10 3.73
N GLU A 51 -11.86 22.93 4.03
CA GLU A 51 -11.72 24.07 4.96
C GLU A 51 -11.35 23.64 6.39
N LEU A 52 -11.47 22.36 6.72
CA LEU A 52 -11.31 21.83 8.07
C LEU A 52 -9.85 21.59 8.48
N HIS A 53 -8.94 21.30 7.53
CA HIS A 53 -7.56 20.90 7.83
C HIS A 53 -6.51 21.57 6.92
N LYS A 54 -6.12 22.81 7.26
CA LYS A 54 -5.10 23.56 6.50
C LYS A 54 -3.71 22.90 6.46
N GLU A 55 -3.33 22.10 7.46
CA GLU A 55 -2.01 21.45 7.52
C GLU A 55 -1.83 20.27 6.55
N LEU A 56 -2.91 19.76 5.94
CA LEU A 56 -2.86 18.68 4.95
C LEU A 56 -2.51 19.15 3.53
N TYR A 57 -2.54 20.47 3.26
CA TYR A 57 -2.13 21.07 1.97
C TYR A 57 -0.64 21.22 1.78
N GLU A 58 0.12 21.19 2.87
CA GLU A 58 1.56 21.28 2.78
C GLU A 58 2.08 20.09 1.97
N VAL A 59 2.87 20.37 0.94
CA VAL A 59 3.60 19.32 0.22
C VAL A 59 4.59 18.71 1.21
N LYS A 60 4.38 17.44 1.54
CA LYS A 60 5.25 16.68 2.43
C LYS A 60 6.07 15.68 1.64
N ILE A 61 7.22 15.33 2.20
CA ILE A 61 8.08 14.28 1.65
C ILE A 61 7.68 12.95 2.28
N TRP A 62 7.45 11.96 1.42
CA TRP A 62 7.05 10.60 1.76
C TRP A 62 8.19 9.65 1.41
N PRO A 63 8.64 8.77 2.33
CA PRO A 63 9.76 7.88 2.07
C PRO A 63 9.53 6.88 0.94
N THR A 64 8.29 6.40 0.79
CA THR A 64 7.85 5.49 -0.29
C THR A 64 6.37 5.75 -0.63
N SER A 65 5.91 5.20 -1.76
CA SER A 65 4.47 5.16 -2.11
C SER A 65 3.63 4.42 -1.08
N GLU A 66 4.15 3.35 -0.48
CA GLU A 66 3.46 2.66 0.63
C GLU A 66 3.18 3.60 1.82
N HIS A 67 4.11 4.50 2.19
CA HIS A 67 3.86 5.45 3.28
C HIS A 67 2.68 6.37 2.95
N LEU A 68 2.69 6.93 1.73
CA LEU A 68 1.64 7.83 1.26
C LEU A 68 0.29 7.12 1.19
N PHE A 69 0.26 5.90 0.65
CA PHE A 69 -0.94 5.07 0.53
C PHE A 69 -1.53 4.68 1.89
N GLN A 70 -0.70 4.28 2.86
CA GLN A 70 -1.17 3.92 4.20
C GLN A 70 -1.67 5.15 4.95
N ALA A 71 -1.01 6.31 4.80
CA ALA A 71 -1.42 7.54 5.45
C ALA A 71 -2.74 8.09 4.88
N ALA A 72 -2.98 7.93 3.58
CA ALA A 72 -4.23 8.37 2.93
C ALA A 72 -5.50 7.77 3.56
N LYS A 73 -5.40 6.62 4.24
CA LYS A 73 -6.52 5.98 4.97
C LYS A 73 -7.09 6.83 6.11
N PHE A 74 -6.30 7.75 6.64
CA PHE A 74 -6.56 8.48 7.87
C PHE A 74 -6.71 9.99 7.66
N LYS A 75 -6.57 10.46 6.41
CA LYS A 75 -6.41 11.89 6.10
C LYS A 75 -7.58 12.77 6.54
N GLU A 76 -8.81 12.26 6.53
CA GLU A 76 -10.00 13.09 6.80
C GLU A 76 -10.26 13.27 8.30
N HIS A 77 -9.99 12.25 9.12
CA HIS A 77 -10.44 12.21 10.52
C HIS A 77 -9.30 12.05 11.53
N HIS A 78 -8.13 11.60 11.09
CA HIS A 78 -7.01 11.22 11.95
C HIS A 78 -5.66 11.75 11.42
N PRO A 79 -5.52 13.09 11.24
CA PRO A 79 -4.30 13.70 10.71
C PRO A 79 -3.05 13.42 11.57
N GLU A 80 -3.21 13.13 12.85
CA GLU A 80 -2.13 12.70 13.74
C GLU A 80 -1.53 11.35 13.32
N ILE A 81 -2.35 10.41 12.85
CA ILE A 81 -1.90 9.08 12.38
C ILE A 81 -1.20 9.21 11.03
N VAL A 82 -1.69 10.08 10.15
CA VAL A 82 -1.03 10.43 8.87
C VAL A 82 0.42 10.82 9.12
N ASP A 83 0.64 11.70 10.08
CA ASP A 83 1.96 12.25 10.38
C ASP A 83 2.87 11.21 11.08
N GLN A 84 2.32 10.31 11.88
CA GLN A 84 3.05 9.17 12.44
C GLN A 84 3.48 8.18 11.35
N ILE A 85 2.56 7.82 10.44
CA ILE A 85 2.85 6.92 9.31
C ILE A 85 3.96 7.51 8.43
N ARG A 86 3.90 8.79 8.10
CA ARG A 86 4.93 9.47 7.31
C ARG A 86 6.32 9.40 7.92
N ARG A 87 6.42 9.41 9.26
CA ARG A 87 7.66 9.38 10.03
C ARG A 87 8.17 7.97 10.31
N CYS A 88 7.46 6.92 9.91
CA CYS A 88 7.93 5.54 10.01
C CYS A 88 9.27 5.36 9.30
N ARG A 89 10.11 4.46 9.84
CA ARG A 89 11.45 4.20 9.31
C ARG A 89 11.43 3.35 8.04
N SER A 90 10.40 2.52 7.89
CA SER A 90 10.27 1.58 6.78
C SER A 90 8.81 1.48 6.30
N PRO A 91 8.57 1.12 5.03
CA PRO A 91 7.22 0.89 4.51
C PRO A 91 6.49 -0.23 5.25
N ARG A 92 7.24 -1.18 5.82
CA ARG A 92 6.67 -2.23 6.68
C ARG A 92 6.13 -1.65 7.98
N ASP A 93 6.84 -0.72 8.61
CA ASP A 93 6.37 -0.06 9.84
C ASP A 93 5.13 0.80 9.56
N ALA A 94 5.11 1.52 8.43
CA ALA A 94 3.94 2.26 7.97
C ALA A 94 2.70 1.37 7.82
N LEU A 95 2.84 0.23 7.14
CA LEU A 95 1.77 -0.77 7.00
C LEU A 95 1.33 -1.35 8.35
N ASN A 96 2.27 -1.69 9.23
CA ASN A 96 1.95 -2.24 10.54
C ASN A 96 1.19 -1.22 11.40
N LEU A 97 1.61 0.04 11.41
CA LEU A 97 0.94 1.11 12.14
C LEU A 97 -0.48 1.34 11.63
N ALA A 98 -0.68 1.34 10.30
CA ALA A 98 -2.02 1.44 9.72
C ALA A 98 -2.92 0.26 10.10
N ARG A 99 -2.37 -0.97 10.12
CA ARG A 99 -3.09 -2.17 10.57
C ARG A 99 -3.46 -2.14 12.06
N MET A 100 -2.58 -1.60 12.91
CA MET A 100 -2.88 -1.43 14.34
C MET A 100 -4.04 -0.45 14.57
N ASN A 101 -4.23 0.50 13.65
CA ASN A 101 -5.31 1.49 13.68
C ASN A 101 -6.45 1.17 12.69
N GLN A 102 -6.63 -0.11 12.33
CA GLN A 102 -7.60 -0.51 11.30
C GLN A 102 -9.04 -0.05 11.57
N SER A 103 -9.42 0.10 12.85
CA SER A 103 -10.74 0.60 13.26
C SER A 103 -10.98 2.08 12.95
N LEU A 104 -9.92 2.84 12.65
CA LEU A 104 -9.92 4.28 12.38
C LEU A 104 -9.75 4.59 10.88
N VAL A 105 -9.63 3.56 10.04
CA VAL A 105 -9.53 3.71 8.58
C VAL A 105 -10.84 4.29 8.04
N ASP A 106 -10.74 5.19 7.06
CA ASP A 106 -11.89 5.70 6.30
C ASP A 106 -12.86 4.55 5.93
N PRO A 107 -14.13 4.60 6.37
CA PRO A 107 -15.12 3.58 6.03
C PRO A 107 -15.28 3.35 4.52
N ASN A 108 -15.00 4.35 3.69
CA ASN A 108 -15.08 4.28 2.23
C ASN A 108 -13.75 3.89 1.58
N TRP A 109 -12.75 3.47 2.35
CA TRP A 109 -11.41 3.18 1.86
C TRP A 109 -11.39 2.16 0.71
N GLN A 110 -12.23 1.14 0.81
CA GLN A 110 -12.27 0.07 -0.20
C GLN A 110 -12.67 0.58 -1.59
N ASP A 111 -13.52 1.60 -1.65
CA ASP A 111 -13.99 2.21 -2.90
C ASP A 111 -12.97 3.23 -3.46
N ASN A 112 -12.07 3.72 -2.62
CA ASN A 112 -11.13 4.80 -2.94
C ASN A 112 -9.68 4.33 -3.13
N ASN A 113 -9.31 3.15 -2.62
CA ASN A 113 -7.92 2.68 -2.58
C ASN A 113 -7.24 2.67 -3.97
N VAL A 114 -7.92 2.23 -5.04
CA VAL A 114 -7.36 2.18 -6.40
C VAL A 114 -7.12 3.60 -6.92
N LYS A 115 -8.01 4.55 -6.63
CA LYS A 115 -7.84 5.95 -7.05
C LYS A 115 -6.63 6.56 -6.36
N VAL A 116 -6.45 6.29 -5.07
CA VAL A 116 -5.28 6.73 -4.31
C VAL A 116 -4.01 6.12 -4.90
N MET A 117 -3.94 4.80 -5.08
CA MET A 117 -2.74 4.15 -5.63
C MET A 117 -2.41 4.60 -7.06
N LYS A 118 -3.41 5.01 -7.86
CA LYS A 118 -3.18 5.57 -9.19
C LYS A 118 -2.58 6.98 -9.15
N TRP A 119 -2.87 7.75 -8.11
CA TRP A 119 -2.36 9.10 -7.92
C TRP A 119 -0.98 9.12 -7.25
N VAL A 120 -0.75 8.19 -6.31
CA VAL A 120 0.54 7.95 -5.62
C VAL A 120 1.62 7.50 -6.60
#